data_AF-B3RIG8-F1
#
_entry.id   AF-B3RIG8-F1
#
_cell.length_a   1.000
_cell.length_b   1.000
_cell.length_c   1.000
_cell.angle_alpha   90.00
_cell.angle_beta   90.00
_cell.angle_gamma   90.00
#
_symmetry.space_group_name_H-M   'P 1'
#
loop_
_entity.id
_entity.type
_entity.pdbx_description
1 polymer ?
#
loop_
_entity_poly.entity_id
_entity_poly.type
_entity_poly.pdbx_seq_one_letter_code
_entity_poly.pdbx_strand_id
1 'polypeptide(L)'
;MAQKVVQFGQRFGTRVVNSSQSFLSCPIAIARAAQPRLATAWSYAKVEMRPAMPSEWPAVKKGFSDMAQSAVTGRFLDYNVRQVTQKALVFVEVCCWFYVGEIIGRRSIIGYNV
;
A
#
# COMPACT_ATOMS: atom_id res chain seq x y z
N MET A 1 48.54 24.29 29.68
CA MET A 1 48.05 22.92 29.39
C MET A 1 46.58 22.71 29.81
N ALA A 2 46.09 23.36 30.86
CA ALA A 2 44.69 23.25 31.32
C ALA A 2 43.62 23.64 30.28
N GLN A 3 43.83 24.72 29.52
CA GLN A 3 42.86 25.18 28.51
C GLN A 3 42.61 24.16 27.38
N LYS A 4 43.64 23.39 26.96
CA LYS A 4 43.50 22.40 25.89
C LYS A 4 42.67 21.18 26.33
N VAL A 5 42.75 20.80 27.61
CA VAL A 5 41.97 19.68 28.18
C VAL A 5 40.50 20.07 28.33
N VAL A 6 40.22 21.30 28.78
CA VAL A 6 38.85 21.83 28.87
C VAL A 6 38.20 21.97 27.48
N GLN A 7 38.95 22.45 26.49
CA GLN A 7 38.47 22.56 25.10
C GLN A 7 38.21 21.19 24.47
N PHE A 8 39.04 20.19 24.79
CA PHE A 8 38.84 18.80 24.34
C PHE A 8 37.58 18.19 24.98
N GLY A 9 37.37 18.38 26.28
CA GLY A 9 36.15 17.94 26.98
C GLY A 9 34.88 18.58 26.43
N GLN A 10 34.91 19.89 26.14
CA GLN A 10 33.77 20.60 25.52
C GLN A 10 33.49 20.13 24.09
N ARG A 11 34.53 19.85 23.29
CA ARG A 11 34.38 19.33 21.92
C ARG A 11 33.92 17.87 21.88
N PHE A 12 34.31 17.07 22.87
CA PHE A 12 33.83 15.69 22.98
C PHE A 12 32.37 15.65 23.42
N GLY A 13 31.99 16.43 24.44
CA GLY A 13 30.59 16.53 24.90
C GLY A 13 29.63 17.03 23.81
N THR A 14 30.02 18.07 23.05
CA THR A 14 29.19 18.59 21.95
C THR A 14 29.08 17.64 20.76
N ARG A 15 30.11 16.82 20.47
CA ARG A 15 30.05 15.82 19.38
C ARG A 15 29.22 14.59 19.73
N VAL A 16 29.20 14.17 20.99
CA VAL A 16 28.34 13.07 21.46
C VAL A 16 26.87 13.48 21.42
N VAL A 17 26.54 14.70 21.86
CA VAL A 17 25.16 15.22 21.80
C VAL A 17 24.68 15.37 20.35
N ASN A 18 25.49 15.96 19.46
CA ASN A 18 25.11 16.15 18.06
C ASN A 18 25.01 14.82 17.27
N SER A 19 25.84 13.82 17.60
CA SER A 19 25.72 12.48 16.99
C SER A 19 24.51 11.72 17.52
N SER A 20 24.16 11.86 18.79
CA SER A 20 22.92 11.25 19.33
C SER A 20 21.66 11.91 18.77
N GLN A 21 21.69 13.21 18.49
CA GLN A 21 20.57 13.92 17.87
C GLN A 21 20.36 13.55 16.39
N SER A 22 21.42 13.20 15.64
CA SER A 22 21.27 12.79 14.25
C SER A 22 20.58 11.43 14.10
N PHE A 23 20.86 10.45 14.97
CA PHE A 23 20.17 9.15 14.92
C PHE A 23 18.69 9.21 15.33
N LEU A 24 18.32 10.09 16.26
CA LEU A 24 16.92 10.25 16.70
C LEU A 24 16.07 11.10 15.75
N SER A 25 16.69 12.00 14.97
CA SER A 25 15.98 12.88 14.03
C SER A 25 15.54 12.17 12.74
N CYS A 26 16.27 11.15 12.28
CA CYS A 26 15.92 10.37 11.10
C CYS A 26 14.54 9.69 11.15
N PRO A 27 14.16 8.91 12.20
CA PRO A 27 12.85 8.27 12.25
C PRO A 27 11.71 9.30 12.34
N ILE A 28 11.92 10.41 13.04
CA ILE A 28 10.95 11.50 13.15
C ILE A 28 10.77 12.22 11.81
N ALA A 29 11.86 12.42 11.06
CA ALA A 29 11.82 13.01 9.73
C ALA A 29 11.09 12.11 8.73
N ILE A 30 11.33 10.79 8.77
CA ILE A 30 10.63 9.81 7.94
C ILE A 30 9.14 9.78 8.29
N ALA A 31 8.79 9.74 9.58
CA ALA A 31 7.39 9.77 10.02
C ALA A 31 6.67 11.03 9.55
N ARG A 32 7.30 12.21 9.68
CA ARG A 32 6.74 13.48 9.18
C ARG A 32 6.59 13.52 7.66
N ALA A 33 7.52 12.90 6.92
CA ALA A 33 7.43 12.79 5.47
C ALA A 33 6.37 11.76 5.01
N ALA A 34 6.14 10.71 5.80
CA ALA A 34 5.16 9.66 5.50
C ALA A 34 3.73 10.10 5.86
N GLN A 35 3.55 10.88 6.92
CA GLN A 35 2.25 11.31 7.43
C GLN A 35 1.28 11.87 6.36
N PRO A 36 1.66 12.84 5.50
CA PRO A 36 0.74 13.35 4.47
C PRO A 36 0.41 12.32 3.39
N ARG A 37 1.35 11.43 3.05
CA ARG A 37 1.14 10.36 2.06
C ARG A 37 0.22 9.27 2.60
N LEU A 38 0.35 8.93 3.87
CA LEU A 38 -0.54 7.98 4.52
C LEU A 38 -1.95 8.57 4.71
N ALA A 39 -2.06 9.87 5.00
CA ALA A 39 -3.36 10.53 5.13
C ALA A 39 -4.13 10.52 3.80
N THR A 40 -3.45 10.80 2.69
CA THR A 40 -4.05 10.72 1.35
C THR A 40 -4.40 9.29 0.98
N ALA A 41 -3.49 8.32 1.18
CA ALA A 41 -3.78 6.90 0.96
C ALA A 41 -4.99 6.42 1.79
N TRP A 42 -5.09 6.83 3.06
CA TRP A 42 -6.21 6.49 3.94
C TRP A 42 -7.54 7.07 3.46
N SER A 43 -7.53 8.31 2.95
CA SER A 43 -8.75 8.93 2.42
C SER A 43 -9.34 8.17 1.22
N TYR A 44 -8.50 7.70 0.29
CA TYR A 44 -8.95 6.88 -0.85
C TYR A 44 -9.33 5.46 -0.40
N ALA A 45 -8.51 4.83 0.43
CA ALA A 45 -8.77 3.48 0.94
C ALA A 45 -10.14 3.36 1.63
N LYS A 46 -10.55 4.40 2.38
CA LYS A 46 -11.85 4.41 3.06
C LYS A 46 -13.04 4.36 2.10
N VAL A 47 -12.91 4.92 0.90
CA VAL A 47 -14.00 4.98 -0.08
C VAL A 47 -13.97 3.79 -1.03
N GLU A 48 -12.79 3.41 -1.50
CA GLU A 48 -12.60 2.41 -2.56
C GLU A 48 -12.45 0.99 -2.02
N MET A 49 -11.83 0.81 -0.86
CA MET A 49 -11.58 -0.52 -0.26
C MET A 49 -12.62 -0.92 0.78
N ARG A 50 -13.73 -0.18 0.88
CA ARG A 50 -14.84 -0.57 1.75
C ARG A 50 -15.49 -1.84 1.20
N PRO A 51 -15.93 -2.78 2.06
CA PRO A 51 -16.80 -3.84 1.61
C PRO A 51 -18.07 -3.22 1.01
N ALA A 52 -18.56 -3.79 -0.09
CA ALA A 52 -19.78 -3.34 -0.74
C ALA A 52 -20.96 -3.35 0.25
N MET A 53 -21.79 -2.31 0.21
CA MET A 53 -23.00 -2.29 1.03
C MET A 53 -24.04 -3.26 0.44
N PRO A 54 -24.89 -3.90 1.27
CA PRO A 54 -25.92 -4.82 0.77
C PRO A 54 -26.86 -4.20 -0.27
N SER A 55 -27.07 -2.88 -0.21
CA SER A 55 -27.83 -2.11 -1.20
C SER A 55 -27.21 -2.08 -2.60
N GLU A 56 -25.90 -2.28 -2.71
CA GLU A 56 -25.15 -2.28 -3.98
C GLU A 56 -25.14 -3.69 -4.64
N TRP A 57 -25.58 -4.73 -3.92
CA TRP A 57 -25.62 -6.11 -4.40
C TRP A 57 -26.42 -6.34 -5.69
N PRO A 58 -27.59 -5.69 -5.90
CA PRO A 58 -28.32 -5.82 -7.17
C PRO A 58 -27.52 -5.29 -8.36
N ALA A 59 -26.76 -4.21 -8.18
CA ALA A 59 -25.92 -3.65 -9.24
C ALA A 59 -24.76 -4.59 -9.61
N VAL A 60 -24.15 -5.23 -8.61
CA VAL A 60 -23.11 -6.26 -8.81
C VAL A 60 -23.67 -7.43 -9.64
N LYS A 61 -24.84 -7.97 -9.26
CA LYS A 61 -25.49 -9.06 -10.02
C LYS A 61 -25.78 -8.66 -11.46
N LYS A 62 -26.26 -7.44 -11.67
CA LYS A 62 -26.51 -6.91 -13.02
C LYS A 62 -25.21 -6.86 -13.83
N GLY A 63 -24.11 -6.36 -13.26
CA GLY A 63 -22.82 -6.34 -13.93
C GLY A 63 -22.31 -7.72 -14.35
N PHE A 64 -22.49 -8.74 -13.50
CA PHE A 64 -22.16 -10.13 -13.85
C PHE A 64 -23.05 -10.66 -14.99
N SER A 65 -24.36 -10.38 -14.94
CA SER A 65 -25.30 -10.77 -16.01
C SER A 65 -24.93 -10.13 -17.34
N ASP A 66 -24.61 -8.84 -17.36
CA ASP A 66 -24.24 -8.10 -18.57
C ASP A 66 -22.91 -8.63 -19.15
N MET A 67 -21.98 -9.05 -18.30
CA MET A 67 -20.73 -9.69 -18.72
C MET A 67 -20.97 -11.06 -19.34
N ALA A 68 -21.84 -11.89 -18.73
CA ALA A 68 -22.23 -13.18 -19.28
C ALA A 68 -22.94 -13.03 -20.64
N GLN A 69 -23.86 -12.08 -20.74
CA GLN A 69 -24.54 -11.77 -22.00
C GLN A 69 -23.57 -11.26 -23.07
N SER A 70 -22.58 -10.42 -22.69
CA SER A 70 -21.53 -9.95 -23.61
C SER A 70 -20.64 -11.09 -24.12
N ALA A 71 -20.40 -12.12 -23.31
CA ALA A 71 -19.68 -13.32 -23.72
C ALA A 71 -20.51 -14.17 -24.70
N VAL A 72 -21.80 -14.39 -24.43
CA VAL A 72 -22.71 -15.16 -25.30
C VAL A 72 -22.91 -14.48 -26.65
N THR A 73 -23.04 -13.16 -26.65
CA THR A 73 -23.28 -12.35 -27.87
C THR A 73 -22.02 -12.10 -28.70
N GLY A 74 -20.83 -12.50 -28.23
CA GLY A 74 -19.57 -12.28 -28.94
C GLY A 74 -19.06 -10.83 -28.91
N ARG A 75 -19.71 -9.95 -28.13
CA ARG A 75 -19.43 -8.50 -28.08
C ARG A 75 -18.03 -8.15 -27.54
N PHE A 76 -17.31 -9.14 -27.03
CA PHE A 76 -15.92 -8.99 -26.59
C PHE A 76 -14.93 -8.93 -27.75
N LEU A 77 -15.31 -9.37 -28.94
CA LEU A 77 -14.48 -9.30 -30.15
C LEU A 77 -14.35 -7.87 -30.68
N ASP A 78 -15.30 -7.00 -30.36
CA ASP A 78 -15.29 -5.58 -30.75
C ASP A 78 -14.37 -4.72 -29.87
N TYR A 79 -13.70 -5.31 -28.87
CA TYR A 79 -12.83 -4.55 -27.97
C TYR A 79 -11.47 -4.24 -28.59
N ASN A 80 -11.11 -2.95 -28.52
CA ASN A 80 -9.74 -2.51 -28.82
C ASN A 80 -8.74 -3.09 -27.81
N VAL A 81 -7.50 -3.33 -28.26
CA VAL A 81 -6.41 -3.88 -27.43
C VAL A 81 -6.25 -3.12 -26.11
N ARG A 82 -6.33 -1.78 -26.14
CA ARG A 82 -6.27 -0.94 -24.92
C ARG A 82 -7.34 -1.32 -23.88
N GLN A 83 -8.56 -1.59 -24.33
CA GLN A 83 -9.68 -1.93 -23.44
C GLN A 83 -9.51 -3.35 -22.88
N VAL A 84 -9.05 -4.29 -23.72
CA VAL A 84 -8.73 -5.65 -23.28
C VAL A 84 -7.64 -5.63 -22.21
N THR A 85 -6.56 -4.88 -22.45
CA THR A 85 -5.46 -4.74 -21.47
C THR A 85 -5.96 -4.14 -20.15
N GLN A 86 -6.79 -3.10 -20.19
CA GLN A 86 -7.36 -2.51 -18.96
C GLN A 86 -8.20 -3.53 -18.17
N LYS A 87 -9.08 -4.27 -18.84
CA LYS A 87 -9.90 -5.32 -18.20
C LYS A 87 -9.04 -6.45 -17.66
N ALA A 88 -7.99 -6.85 -18.37
CA ALA A 88 -7.04 -7.87 -17.93
C ALA A 88 -6.27 -7.44 -16.68
N LEU A 89 -5.82 -6.17 -16.59
CA LEU A 89 -5.13 -5.66 -15.40
C LEU A 89 -6.03 -5.69 -14.16
N VAL A 90 -7.30 -5.29 -14.28
CA VAL A 90 -8.27 -5.37 -13.19
C VAL A 90 -8.52 -6.83 -12.79
N PHE A 91 -8.61 -7.75 -13.75
CA PHE A 91 -8.74 -9.18 -13.46
C PHE A 91 -7.54 -9.71 -12.66
N VAL A 92 -6.32 -9.37 -13.08
CA VAL A 92 -5.09 -9.75 -12.37
C VAL A 92 -5.07 -9.18 -10.95
N GLU A 93 -5.50 -7.93 -10.75
CA GLU A 93 -5.62 -7.33 -9.43
C GLU A 93 -6.55 -8.12 -8.51
N VAL A 94 -7.73 -8.52 -8.99
CA VAL A 94 -8.67 -9.36 -8.22
C VAL A 94 -8.06 -10.72 -7.88
N CYS A 95 -7.28 -11.32 -8.79
CA CYS A 95 -6.53 -12.55 -8.50
C CYS A 95 -5.45 -12.33 -7.43
N CYS A 96 -4.74 -11.21 -7.43
CA CYS A 96 -3.78 -10.87 -6.40
C CYS A 96 -4.43 -10.77 -5.00
N TRP A 97 -5.65 -10.21 -4.92
CA TRP A 97 -6.41 -10.14 -3.67
C TRP A 97 -6.72 -11.52 -3.06
N PHE A 98 -6.92 -12.55 -3.88
CA PHE A 98 -7.07 -13.92 -3.41
C PHE A 98 -5.80 -14.41 -2.69
N TYR A 99 -4.62 -14.17 -3.25
CA TYR A 99 -3.34 -14.54 -2.62
C TYR A 99 -3.04 -13.75 -1.35
N VAL A 100 -3.45 -12.47 -1.28
CA VAL A 100 -3.38 -11.69 -0.04
C VAL A 100 -4.23 -12.34 1.04
N GLY A 101 -5.43 -12.82 0.68
CA GLY A 101 -6.29 -13.60 1.57
C GLY A 101 -5.61 -14.91 2.04
N GLU A 102 -4.92 -15.60 1.15
CA GLU A 102 -4.15 -16.80 1.49
C GLU A 102 -3.00 -16.49 2.47
N ILE A 103 -2.26 -15.39 2.26
CA ILE A 103 -1.20 -14.95 3.18
C ILE A 103 -1.77 -14.68 4.58
N ILE A 104 -2.92 -14.03 4.67
CA ILE A 104 -3.62 -13.80 5.95
C ILE A 104 -4.07 -15.13 6.58
N GLY A 105 -4.61 -16.05 5.78
CA GLY A 105 -5.06 -17.38 6.24
C GLY A 105 -3.91 -18.25 6.76
N ARG A 106 -2.76 -18.24 6.08
CA ARG A 106 -1.55 -18.98 6.46
C ARG A 106 -0.77 -18.32 7.59
N ARG A 107 -0.99 -17.02 7.85
CA ARG A 107 -0.21 -16.19 8.78
C ARG A 107 1.30 -16.21 8.50
N SER A 108 1.68 -16.45 7.24
CA SER A 108 3.07 -16.47 6.80
C SER A 108 3.19 -15.78 5.45
N ILE A 109 4.22 -14.96 5.30
CA ILE A 109 4.54 -14.28 4.05
C ILE A 109 5.21 -15.26 3.08
N ILE A 110 5.92 -16.26 3.60
CA ILE A 110 6.69 -17.23 2.81
C ILE A 110 6.31 -18.64 3.23
N GLY A 111 5.64 -19.36 2.32
CA GLY A 111 5.28 -20.76 2.51
C GLY A 111 4.36 -21.03 3.71
N TYR A 112 4.07 -22.31 3.93
CA TYR A 112 3.48 -22.75 5.18
C TYR A 112 4.59 -22.92 6.21
N ASN A 113 4.35 -22.43 7.42
CA ASN A 113 5.22 -22.70 8.56
C ASN A 113 4.91 -24.13 9.04
N VAL A 114 5.58 -25.11 8.46
CA VAL A 114 5.48 -26.54 8.79
C VAL A 114 6.45 -26.93 9.89
#